data_AF-A0A932VI83-F1
#
_entry.id   AF-A0A932VI83-F1
#
_cell.length_a   1.000
_cell.length_b   1.000
_cell.length_c   1.000
_cell.angle_alpha   90.00
_cell.angle_beta   90.00
_cell.angle_gamma   90.00
#
_symmetry.space_group_name_H-M   'P 1'
#
loop_
_entity.id
_entity.type
_entity.pdbx_description
1 polymer ?
#
loop_
_entity_poly.entity_id
_entity_poly.type
_entity_poly.pdbx_seq_one_letter_code
_entity_poly.pdbx_strand_id
1 'polypeptide(L)'
;MKFSYRKIPLTDRSAYFGSSFLRPIIPVTIQAGNKTIRYAALVDSGADFNIFHAEIGAGIGLDIPSGEPINFGGIHAKSGAQGYFHDVTLIVGGHVFPTRVAFSSGIAEYGHGVLGQKGFFEFFKVIFDHQSGSLEIKPKK
;
A
#
# COMPACT_ATOMS: atom_id res chain seq x y z
N MET A 1 -11.02 -8.08 10.80
CA MET A 1 -10.83 -8.88 9.57
C MET A 1 -9.49 -9.61 9.65
N LYS A 2 -9.38 -10.82 9.08
CA LYS A 2 -8.16 -11.62 9.07
C LYS A 2 -7.79 -12.00 7.64
N PHE A 3 -6.53 -11.85 7.27
CA PHE A 3 -5.97 -12.18 5.96
C PHE A 3 -4.80 -13.16 6.12
N SER A 4 -4.60 -14.02 5.13
CA SER A 4 -3.39 -14.82 5.01
C SER A 4 -2.31 -14.01 4.29
N TYR A 5 -1.05 -14.18 4.69
CA TYR A 5 0.07 -13.64 3.96
C TYR A 5 0.11 -14.26 2.56
N ARG A 6 0.50 -13.46 1.58
CA ARG A 6 0.73 -13.95 0.22
C ARG A 6 2.12 -14.59 0.13
N LYS A 7 2.17 -15.77 -0.45
CA LYS A 7 3.41 -16.45 -0.82
C LYS A 7 3.88 -15.92 -2.18
N ILE A 8 4.96 -15.17 -2.19
CA ILE A 8 5.56 -14.60 -3.40
C ILE A 8 6.73 -15.51 -3.81
N PRO A 9 6.66 -16.16 -4.97
CA PRO A 9 7.76 -17.01 -5.45
C PRO A 9 9.00 -16.16 -5.73
N LEU A 10 10.16 -16.74 -5.47
CA LEU A 10 11.44 -16.22 -5.92
C LEU A 10 11.73 -16.73 -7.34
N THR A 11 12.31 -15.88 -8.18
CA THR A 11 12.81 -16.30 -9.51
C THR A 11 13.87 -17.39 -9.37
N ASP A 12 14.80 -17.20 -8.43
CA ASP A 12 15.86 -18.15 -8.12
C ASP A 12 15.78 -18.60 -6.66
N ARG A 13 16.04 -19.89 -6.42
CA ARG A 13 16.09 -20.43 -5.06
C ARG A 13 17.24 -19.80 -4.28
N SER A 14 16.92 -19.22 -3.13
CA SER A 14 17.89 -18.71 -2.16
C SER A 14 18.27 -19.77 -1.13
N ALA A 15 19.55 -19.83 -0.76
CA ALA A 15 20.01 -20.65 0.36
C ALA A 15 19.43 -20.19 1.70
N TYR A 16 19.16 -18.89 1.85
CA TYR A 16 18.62 -18.30 3.07
C TYR A 16 17.09 -18.27 3.07
N PHE A 17 16.48 -17.86 1.96
CA PHE A 17 15.03 -17.65 1.86
C PHE A 17 14.25 -18.82 1.24
N GLY A 18 14.94 -19.87 0.76
CA GLY A 18 14.29 -20.96 0.02
C GLY A 18 13.72 -20.47 -1.31
N SER A 19 12.50 -20.86 -1.66
CA SER A 19 11.88 -20.57 -2.96
C SER A 19 10.83 -19.46 -2.94
N SER A 20 10.55 -18.84 -1.80
CA SER A 20 9.47 -17.84 -1.70
C SER A 20 9.52 -17.01 -0.43
N PHE A 21 8.89 -15.84 -0.45
CA PHE A 21 8.63 -15.02 0.73
C PHE A 21 7.15 -15.03 1.12
N LEU A 22 6.86 -14.91 2.41
CA LEU A 22 5.52 -14.56 2.88
C LEU A 22 5.45 -13.04 3.10
N ARG A 23 4.44 -12.39 2.52
CA ARG A 23 4.23 -10.93 2.65
C ARG A 23 2.80 -10.59 3.07
N PRO A 24 2.61 -9.61 3.97
CA PRO A 24 1.28 -9.16 4.40
C PRO A 24 0.63 -8.27 3.34
N ILE A 25 0.21 -8.86 2.23
CA ILE A 25 -0.41 -8.14 1.11
C ILE A 25 -1.91 -8.40 1.13
N ILE A 26 -2.71 -7.33 1.20
CA ILE A 26 -4.17 -7.39 1.26
C ILE A 26 -4.82 -6.74 0.03
N PRO A 27 -6.02 -7.20 -0.36
CA PRO A 27 -6.82 -6.48 -1.35
C PRO A 27 -7.37 -5.18 -0.74
N VAL A 28 -7.28 -4.11 -1.52
CA VAL A 28 -7.88 -2.80 -1.21
C VAL A 28 -8.68 -2.32 -2.42
N THR A 29 -9.70 -1.49 -2.19
CA THR A 29 -10.30 -0.69 -3.27
C THR A 29 -9.99 0.78 -3.00
N ILE A 30 -9.57 1.48 -4.03
CA ILE A 30 -9.29 2.92 -4.01
C ILE A 30 -10.38 3.60 -4.83
N GLN A 31 -10.97 4.66 -4.28
CA GLN A 31 -12.04 5.41 -4.90
C GLN A 31 -11.73 6.91 -4.93
N ALA A 32 -11.98 7.53 -6.08
CA ALA A 32 -11.99 8.97 -6.28
C ALA A 32 -13.27 9.36 -7.03
N GLY A 33 -14.12 10.17 -6.41
CA GLY A 33 -15.45 10.48 -6.94
C GLY A 33 -16.29 9.21 -7.20
N ASN A 34 -16.70 9.02 -8.45
CA ASN A 34 -17.47 7.86 -8.90
C ASN A 34 -16.61 6.71 -9.49
N LYS A 35 -15.30 6.89 -9.59
CA LYS A 35 -14.38 5.88 -10.14
C LYS A 35 -13.72 5.09 -9.02
N THR A 36 -13.55 3.78 -9.25
CA THR A 36 -12.92 2.88 -8.28
C THR A 36 -11.99 1.90 -8.98
N ILE A 37 -10.96 1.45 -8.26
CA ILE A 37 -10.06 0.39 -8.72
C ILE A 37 -9.73 -0.55 -7.56
N ARG A 38 -9.75 -1.87 -7.83
CA ARG A 38 -9.25 -2.88 -6.89
C ARG A 38 -7.77 -3.10 -7.10
N TYR A 39 -7.01 -3.14 -6.02
CA TYR A 39 -5.57 -3.29 -6.06
C TYR A 39 -5.04 -4.13 -4.89
N ALA A 40 -3.77 -4.55 -4.97
CA ALA A 40 -3.08 -5.27 -3.91
C ALA A 40 -2.05 -4.34 -3.25
N ALA A 41 -2.10 -4.26 -1.92
CA ALA A 41 -1.21 -3.40 -1.15
C ALA A 41 -0.51 -4.18 -0.03
N LEU A 42 0.79 -3.94 0.11
CA LEU A 42 1.62 -4.39 1.22
C LEU A 42 1.29 -3.55 2.46
N VAL A 43 1.02 -4.20 3.59
CA VAL A 43 0.86 -3.53 4.88
C VAL A 43 2.23 -3.40 5.53
N ASP A 44 2.72 -2.17 5.67
CA ASP A 44 4.10 -1.89 6.07
C ASP A 44 4.14 -0.80 7.15
N SER A 45 4.42 -1.18 8.39
CA SER A 45 4.58 -0.22 9.49
C SER A 45 5.85 0.62 9.39
N GLY A 46 6.79 0.25 8.50
CA GLY A 46 8.01 1.01 8.23
C GLY A 46 7.82 2.14 7.21
N ALA A 47 6.65 2.23 6.56
CA ALA A 47 6.32 3.31 5.64
C ALA A 47 5.58 4.45 6.37
N ASP A 48 5.97 5.70 6.12
CA ASP A 48 5.38 6.87 6.78
C ASP A 48 3.92 7.11 6.37
N PHE A 49 3.56 6.78 5.13
CA PHE A 49 2.23 7.04 4.57
C PHE A 49 1.86 6.04 3.48
N ASN A 50 0.58 6.02 3.12
CA ASN A 50 0.09 5.24 1.99
C ASN A 50 0.64 5.75 0.66
N ILE A 51 1.13 4.83 -0.19
CA ILE A 51 1.64 5.19 -1.52
C ILE A 51 1.29 4.13 -2.58
N PHE A 52 0.89 4.59 -3.77
CA PHE A 52 0.53 3.75 -4.92
C PHE A 52 1.14 4.29 -6.21
N HIS A 53 1.16 3.46 -7.26
CA HIS A 53 1.75 3.86 -8.54
C HIS A 53 0.87 4.94 -9.17
N ALA A 54 1.48 5.92 -9.84
CA ALA A 54 0.77 7.07 -10.42
C ALA A 54 -0.37 6.64 -11.38
N GLU A 55 -0.17 5.58 -12.15
CA GLU A 55 -1.20 5.03 -13.05
C GLU A 55 -2.46 4.58 -12.34
N ILE A 56 -2.37 4.16 -11.08
CA ILE A 56 -3.54 3.74 -10.30
C ILE A 56 -4.43 4.95 -10.00
N GLY A 57 -3.82 6.08 -9.63
CA GLY A 57 -4.56 7.33 -9.42
C GLY A 57 -5.11 7.90 -10.74
N ALA A 58 -4.31 7.88 -11.81
CA ALA A 58 -4.76 8.29 -13.14
C ALA A 58 -5.93 7.42 -13.64
N GLY A 59 -5.88 6.11 -13.39
CA GLY A 59 -6.94 5.15 -13.74
C GLY A 59 -8.27 5.42 -13.04
N ILE A 60 -8.26 6.03 -11.85
CA ILE A 60 -9.46 6.51 -11.16
C ILE A 60 -9.77 7.99 -11.41
N GLY A 61 -9.12 8.60 -12.42
CA GLY A 61 -9.43 9.94 -12.91
C GLY A 61 -8.80 11.09 -12.12
N LEU A 62 -7.75 10.84 -11.33
CA LEU A 62 -6.98 11.90 -10.67
C LEU A 62 -5.97 12.51 -11.65
N ASP A 63 -5.84 13.83 -11.62
CA ASP A 63 -4.72 14.54 -12.25
C ASP A 63 -3.53 14.50 -11.27
N ILE A 64 -2.61 13.54 -11.44
CA ILE A 64 -1.58 13.27 -10.42
C ILE A 64 -0.76 14.52 -10.04
N PRO A 65 -0.23 15.32 -10.98
CA PRO A 65 0.55 16.52 -10.65
C PRO A 65 -0.24 17.63 -9.94
N SER A 66 -1.58 17.60 -9.96
CA SER A 66 -2.40 18.59 -9.25
C SER A 66 -2.47 18.36 -7.74
N GLY A 67 -1.96 17.22 -7.26
CA GLY A 67 -1.94 16.90 -5.83
C GLY A 67 -0.85 17.66 -5.06
N GLU A 68 -0.84 17.51 -3.73
CA GLU A 68 0.19 18.13 -2.91
C GLU A 68 1.52 17.38 -3.08
N PRO A 69 2.60 18.03 -3.54
CA PRO A 69 3.86 17.35 -3.81
C PRO A 69 4.53 16.87 -2.52
N ILE A 70 5.14 15.70 -2.59
CA ILE A 70 5.92 15.11 -1.51
C ILE A 70 7.18 14.45 -2.06
N ASN A 71 8.31 14.67 -1.38
CA ASN A 71 9.53 13.93 -1.62
C ASN A 71 9.62 12.78 -0.62
N PHE A 72 9.94 11.59 -1.09
CA PHE A 72 10.06 10.40 -0.24
C PHE A 72 11.28 9.57 -0.63
N GLY A 73 11.76 8.74 0.30
CA GLY A 73 12.93 7.90 0.09
C GLY A 73 12.87 6.65 0.94
N GLY A 74 13.63 5.64 0.53
CA GLY A 74 13.89 4.44 1.32
C GLY A 74 15.26 4.48 1.98
N ILE A 75 15.78 3.30 2.34
CA ILE A 75 17.10 3.13 2.98
C ILE A 75 18.25 3.74 2.17
N HIS A 76 18.15 3.76 0.83
CA HIS A 76 19.11 4.44 -0.04
C HIS A 76 18.54 5.79 -0.52
N ALA A 77 18.78 6.84 0.24
CA ALA A 77 18.22 8.19 0.03
C ALA A 77 18.90 9.04 -1.06
N LYS A 78 19.71 8.47 -1.97
CA LYS A 78 20.59 9.28 -2.85
C LYS A 78 19.85 10.12 -3.91
N SER A 79 18.59 9.80 -4.19
CA SER A 79 17.67 10.64 -4.96
C SER A 79 16.26 10.28 -4.53
N GLY A 80 15.66 11.10 -3.67
CA GLY A 80 14.26 10.93 -3.28
C GLY A 80 13.37 10.88 -4.53
N ALA A 81 12.33 10.03 -4.49
CA ALA A 81 11.31 10.03 -5.52
C ALA A 81 10.24 11.09 -5.18
N GLN A 82 9.62 11.63 -6.21
CA GLN A 82 8.53 12.59 -6.06
C GLN A 82 7.18 11.87 -6.15
N GLY A 83 6.27 12.19 -5.24
CA GLY A 83 4.88 11.78 -5.29
C GLY A 83 3.96 12.98 -5.09
N TYR A 84 2.66 12.73 -5.22
CA TYR A 84 1.61 13.74 -5.05
C TYR A 84 0.47 13.17 -4.21
N PHE A 85 0.13 13.83 -3.11
CA PHE A 85 -0.98 13.43 -2.26
C PHE A 85 -2.32 13.85 -2.86
N HIS A 86 -3.25 12.90 -2.86
CA HIS A 86 -4.65 13.10 -3.22
C HIS A 86 -5.56 12.56 -2.12
N ASP A 87 -6.70 13.22 -1.93
CA ASP A 87 -7.77 12.73 -1.08
C ASP A 87 -8.54 11.64 -1.82
N VAL A 88 -8.61 10.46 -1.21
CA VAL A 88 -9.29 9.29 -1.77
C VAL A 88 -10.09 8.60 -0.67
N THR A 89 -10.98 7.69 -1.06
CA THR A 89 -11.60 6.75 -0.14
C THR A 89 -10.95 5.39 -0.31
N LEU A 90 -10.45 4.81 0.78
CA LEU A 90 -10.00 3.43 0.80
C LEU A 90 -11.10 2.52 1.38
N ILE A 91 -11.24 1.36 0.75
CA ILE A 91 -12.17 0.31 1.18
C ILE A 91 -11.38 -0.97 1.44
N VAL A 92 -11.39 -1.43 2.68
CA VAL A 92 -10.63 -2.61 3.13
C VAL A 92 -11.53 -3.51 3.95
N GLY A 93 -11.74 -4.74 3.48
CA GLY A 93 -12.57 -5.73 4.18
C GLY A 93 -13.98 -5.22 4.54
N GLY A 94 -14.58 -4.40 3.67
CA GLY A 94 -15.90 -3.80 3.88
C GLY A 94 -15.90 -2.49 4.68
N HIS A 95 -14.78 -2.07 5.25
CA HIS A 95 -14.66 -0.78 5.93
C HIS A 95 -14.25 0.31 4.95
N VAL A 96 -14.99 1.40 4.96
CA VAL A 96 -14.81 2.58 4.09
C VAL A 96 -14.25 3.71 4.95
N PHE A 97 -13.14 4.32 4.53
CA PHE A 97 -12.57 5.46 5.23
C PHE A 97 -11.91 6.45 4.25
N PRO A 98 -12.21 7.76 4.37
CA PRO A 98 -11.53 8.79 3.62
C PRO A 98 -10.09 8.94 4.13
N THR A 99 -9.14 9.13 3.23
CA THR A 99 -7.73 9.24 3.58
C THR A 99 -6.90 9.93 2.49
N ARG A 100 -5.63 10.21 2.79
CA ARG A 100 -4.66 10.73 1.83
C ARG A 100 -3.74 9.63 1.36
N VAL A 101 -3.48 9.62 0.07
CA VAL A 101 -2.59 8.66 -0.60
C VAL A 101 -1.63 9.41 -1.50
N ALA A 102 -0.34 9.10 -1.39
CA ALA A 102 0.65 9.56 -2.35
C ALA A 102 0.59 8.70 -3.62
N PHE A 103 0.65 9.35 -4.77
CA PHE A 103 0.79 8.69 -6.07
C PHE A 103 2.13 9.08 -6.71
N SER A 104 2.90 8.09 -7.15
CA SER A 104 4.23 8.32 -7.70
C SER A 104 4.56 7.35 -8.82
N SER A 105 5.26 7.83 -9.86
CA SER A 105 5.90 7.00 -10.89
C SER A 105 7.26 6.43 -10.43
N GLY A 106 7.75 6.84 -9.26
CA GLY A 106 9.00 6.37 -8.66
C GLY A 106 8.88 5.06 -7.88
N ILE A 107 7.68 4.48 -7.79
CA ILE A 107 7.50 3.11 -7.28
C ILE A 107 7.34 2.15 -8.46
N ALA A 108 7.70 0.88 -8.29
CA ALA A 108 7.67 -0.09 -9.38
C ALA A 108 6.30 -0.17 -10.07
N GLU A 109 6.29 0.01 -11.38
CA GLU A 109 5.15 -0.28 -12.25
C GLU A 109 4.74 -1.75 -12.02
N TYR A 110 3.45 -2.01 -11.75
CA TYR A 110 2.91 -3.32 -11.35
C TYR A 110 3.37 -3.88 -9.99
N GLY A 111 4.09 -3.10 -9.19
CA GLY A 111 4.37 -3.41 -7.78
C GLY A 111 3.12 -3.38 -6.90
N HIS A 112 3.24 -3.81 -5.65
CA HIS A 112 2.16 -3.60 -4.69
C HIS A 112 2.17 -2.14 -4.21
N GLY A 113 0.98 -1.57 -4.00
CA GLY A 113 0.87 -0.35 -3.20
C GLY A 113 1.36 -0.59 -1.78
N VAL A 114 1.62 0.45 -1.01
CA VAL A 114 2.05 0.35 0.38
C VAL A 114 1.04 1.07 1.27
N LEU A 115 0.63 0.42 2.35
CA LEU A 115 -0.20 0.98 3.40
C LEU A 115 0.67 1.30 4.62
N GLY A 116 0.81 2.57 4.94
CA GLY A 116 1.77 3.09 5.92
C GLY A 116 1.12 3.69 7.17
N GLN A 117 1.95 4.32 8.00
CA GLN A 117 1.56 4.91 9.28
C GLN A 117 0.39 5.90 9.12
N LYS A 118 0.57 6.89 8.24
CA LYS A 118 -0.47 7.85 7.86
C LYS A 118 -1.32 7.32 6.74
N GLY A 119 -2.63 7.33 6.99
CA GLY A 119 -3.65 6.93 6.04
C GLY A 119 -4.08 5.47 6.11
N PHE A 120 -3.38 4.60 6.85
CA PHE A 120 -3.88 3.24 7.12
C PHE A 120 -3.75 2.85 8.59
N PHE A 121 -2.53 2.76 9.14
CA PHE A 121 -2.36 2.38 10.55
C PHE A 121 -2.97 3.40 11.52
N GLU A 122 -3.15 4.65 11.09
CA GLU A 122 -3.94 5.65 11.81
C GLU A 122 -5.38 5.16 12.11
N PHE A 123 -6.01 4.46 11.17
CA PHE A 123 -7.40 3.99 11.26
C PHE A 123 -7.54 2.57 11.80
N PHE A 124 -6.48 1.75 11.74
CA PHE A 124 -6.56 0.34 12.10
C PHE A 124 -5.51 -0.06 13.15
N LYS A 125 -5.93 -0.90 14.09
CA LYS A 125 -5.02 -1.77 14.83
C LYS A 125 -4.68 -2.97 13.95
N VAL A 126 -3.39 -3.13 13.67
CA VAL A 126 -2.85 -4.19 12.81
C VAL A 126 -2.01 -5.14 13.66
N ILE A 127 -2.20 -6.45 13.48
CA ILE A 127 -1.45 -7.50 14.17
C ILE A 127 -0.86 -8.42 13.11
N PHE A 128 0.47 -8.47 13.07
CA PHE A 128 1.24 -9.34 12.20
C PHE A 128 1.61 -10.61 12.96
N ASP A 129 1.27 -11.78 12.42
CA ASP A 129 1.71 -13.08 12.93
C ASP A 129 2.42 -13.83 11.80
N HIS A 130 3.75 -13.73 11.80
CA HIS A 130 4.58 -14.36 10.78
C HIS A 130 4.57 -15.89 10.89
N GLN A 131 4.52 -16.43 12.12
CA GLN A 131 4.57 -17.87 12.34
C GLN A 131 3.32 -18.56 11.79
N SER A 132 2.14 -17.97 12.00
CA SER A 132 0.90 -18.47 11.37
C SER A 132 0.68 -17.95 9.95
N GLY A 133 1.51 -17.02 9.48
CA GLY A 133 1.35 -16.37 8.18
C GLY A 133 0.04 -15.60 8.07
N SER A 134 -0.39 -14.93 9.13
CA SER A 134 -1.67 -14.22 9.18
C SER A 134 -1.55 -12.76 9.60
N LEU A 135 -2.44 -11.94 9.05
CA LEU A 135 -2.58 -10.52 9.35
C LEU A 135 -3.98 -10.28 9.89
N GLU A 136 -4.09 -9.72 11.09
CA GLU A 136 -5.37 -9.27 11.64
C GLU A 136 -5.46 -7.75 11.63
N ILE A 137 -6.60 -7.22 11.15
CA ILE A 137 -6.85 -5.78 11.04
C ILE A 137 -8.17 -5.48 11.76
N LYS A 138 -8.15 -4.51 12.68
CA LYS A 138 -9.31 -4.07 13.46
C LYS A 138 -9.46 -2.55 13.33
N PRO A 139 -10.61 -2.02 12.92
CA PRO A 139 -10.85 -0.57 12.96
C PRO A 139 -10.62 -0.05 14.38
N LYS A 140 -9.97 1.10 14.50
CA LYS A 140 -9.94 1.86 15.75
C LYS A 140 -11.31 2.54 15.91
N LYS A 141 -11.79 2.61 17.15
CA LYS A 141 -13.01 3.36 17.49
C LYS A 141 -12.71 4.85 17.46
#